data_AF-A0A934M834-F1
#
_entry.id   AF-A0A934M834-F1
#
_cell.length_a   1.000
_cell.length_b   1.000
_cell.length_c   1.000
_cell.angle_alpha   90.00
_cell.angle_beta   90.00
_cell.angle_gamma   90.00
#
_symmetry.space_group_name_H-M   'P 1'
#
loop_
_entity.id
_entity.type
_entity.pdbx_description
1 polymer ?
#
loop_
_entity_poly.entity_id
_entity_poly.type
_entity_poly.pdbx_seq_one_letter_code
_entity_poly.pdbx_strand_id
1 'polypeptide(L)'
;MYASSYNKLFWAMIFIIFDINLGPINILPNFIGYILIYSALNELQLQHKIYEKGKMPSIILTILTVKDVIHVSNDNLLSGQFVPPNFWVMALSSVISIINIYLIYIICKGIYLLCLERGLQELKESAKNRWIAFLVVSIISIFYIPFSLNISLQFRSAMIIFAFINVIVELSIAFLFRKSTILLKS
;
A
#
# COMPACT_ATOMS: atom_id res chain seq x y z
N MET A 1 5.34 -2.64 24.01
CA MET A 1 3.94 -2.33 23.71
C MET A 1 3.72 -2.16 22.21
N TYR A 2 4.53 -1.32 21.54
CA TYR A 2 4.39 -0.97 20.12
C TYR A 2 4.75 -2.06 19.10
N ALA A 3 5.44 -3.13 19.52
CA ALA A 3 5.79 -4.25 18.65
C ALA A 3 4.56 -4.88 17.96
N SER A 4 3.46 -5.06 18.70
CA SER A 4 2.20 -5.57 18.14
C SER A 4 1.65 -4.64 17.05
N SER A 5 1.74 -3.33 17.26
CA SER A 5 1.27 -2.30 16.31
C SER A 5 2.08 -2.32 15.00
N TYR A 6 3.42 -2.42 15.06
CA TYR A 6 4.24 -2.57 13.86
C TYR A 6 3.99 -3.91 13.14
N ASN A 7 3.68 -4.97 13.89
CA ASN A 7 3.29 -6.25 13.29
C ASN A 7 1.92 -6.16 12.59
N LYS A 8 0.96 -5.39 13.13
CA LYS A 8 -0.30 -5.07 12.44
C LYS A 8 -0.05 -4.31 11.13
N LEU A 9 0.87 -3.35 11.12
CA LEU A 9 1.27 -2.67 9.87
C LEU A 9 1.89 -3.62 8.85
N PHE A 10 2.74 -4.55 9.28
CA PHE A 10 3.30 -5.59 8.40
C PHE A 10 2.18 -6.43 7.77
N TRP A 11 1.29 -6.99 8.59
CA TRP A 11 0.17 -7.78 8.07
C TRP A 11 -0.77 -6.97 7.20
N ALA A 12 -1.04 -5.71 7.54
CA ALA A 12 -1.83 -4.84 6.70
C ALA A 12 -1.28 -4.71 5.27
N MET A 13 0.04 -4.56 5.12
CA MET A 13 0.66 -4.54 3.80
C MET A 13 0.47 -5.88 3.08
N ILE A 14 0.58 -7.02 3.76
CA ILE A 14 0.31 -8.33 3.14
C ILE A 14 -1.14 -8.42 2.63
N PHE A 15 -2.11 -7.92 3.39
CA PHE A 15 -3.51 -7.85 2.97
C PHE A 15 -3.71 -6.96 1.74
N ILE A 16 -2.98 -5.84 1.64
CA ILE A 16 -3.12 -4.88 0.53
C ILE A 16 -2.38 -5.36 -0.74
N ILE A 17 -1.25 -6.05 -0.59
CA ILE A 17 -0.42 -6.53 -1.71
C ILE A 17 -1.06 -7.72 -2.41
N PHE A 18 -1.60 -8.67 -1.63
CA PHE A 18 -2.06 -9.96 -2.16
C PHE A 18 -3.58 -9.97 -2.31
N ASP A 19 -4.07 -9.59 -3.47
CA ASP A 19 -5.48 -9.72 -3.79
C ASP A 19 -5.82 -11.17 -4.19
N ILE A 20 -6.37 -11.96 -3.25
CA ILE A 20 -6.70 -13.38 -3.46
C ILE A 20 -8.21 -13.54 -3.64
N ASN A 21 -8.61 -13.81 -4.88
CA ASN A 21 -9.99 -14.03 -5.28
C ASN A 21 -10.31 -15.53 -5.42
N LEU A 22 -11.41 -15.99 -4.79
CA LEU A 22 -12.02 -17.31 -5.01
C LEU A 22 -13.37 -17.13 -5.72
N GLY A 23 -13.35 -17.26 -7.04
CA GLY A 23 -14.51 -16.96 -7.86
C GLY A 23 -14.92 -15.49 -7.68
N PRO A 24 -16.19 -15.18 -7.36
CA PRO A 24 -16.67 -13.80 -7.23
C PRO A 24 -16.34 -13.15 -5.87
N ILE A 25 -15.75 -13.90 -4.92
CA ILE A 25 -15.49 -13.41 -3.56
C ILE A 25 -13.98 -13.18 -3.38
N ASN A 26 -13.64 -11.99 -2.90
CA ASN A 26 -12.29 -11.68 -2.44
C ASN A 26 -12.08 -12.17 -1.01
N ILE A 27 -11.13 -13.09 -0.79
CA ILE A 27 -10.81 -13.59 0.55
C ILE A 27 -9.94 -12.59 1.33
N LEU A 28 -9.11 -11.84 0.62
CA LEU A 28 -8.14 -10.92 1.21
C LEU A 28 -8.42 -9.48 0.80
N PRO A 29 -9.61 -8.94 1.14
CA PRO A 29 -9.99 -7.62 0.67
C PRO A 29 -9.18 -6.52 1.34
N ASN A 30 -8.79 -5.53 0.54
CA ASN A 30 -7.91 -4.42 0.92
C ASN A 30 -8.40 -3.64 2.16
N PHE A 31 -9.72 -3.53 2.36
CA PHE A 31 -10.28 -2.79 3.50
C PHE A 31 -9.81 -3.38 4.84
N ILE A 32 -9.57 -4.69 4.92
CA ILE A 32 -9.04 -5.34 6.14
C ILE A 32 -7.64 -4.81 6.43
N GLY A 33 -6.80 -4.67 5.41
CA GLY A 33 -5.48 -4.07 5.54
C GLY A 33 -5.56 -2.64 6.10
N TYR A 34 -6.47 -1.81 5.57
CA TYR A 34 -6.64 -0.44 6.06
C TYR A 34 -7.21 -0.34 7.49
N ILE A 35 -8.08 -1.26 7.90
CA ILE A 35 -8.53 -1.39 9.30
C ILE A 35 -7.35 -1.72 10.23
N LEU A 36 -6.47 -2.65 9.81
CA LEU A 36 -5.27 -3.00 10.57
C LEU A 36 -4.32 -1.81 10.69
N ILE A 37 -4.14 -1.01 9.63
CA ILE A 37 -3.36 0.23 9.70
C ILE A 37 -3.98 1.21 10.70
N TYR A 38 -5.29 1.44 10.63
CA TYR A 38 -5.98 2.33 11.58
C TYR A 38 -5.78 1.88 13.03
N SER A 39 -5.94 0.58 13.30
CA SER A 39 -5.70 -0.01 14.62
C SER A 39 -4.27 0.21 15.09
N ALA A 40 -3.29 -0.01 14.22
CA ALA A 40 -1.88 0.21 14.55
C ALA A 40 -1.58 1.68 14.85
N LEU A 41 -2.11 2.61 14.05
CA LEU A 41 -1.89 4.04 14.22
C LEU A 41 -2.50 4.59 15.53
N ASN A 42 -3.61 4.01 15.99
CA ASN A 42 -4.21 4.36 17.30
C ASN A 42 -3.30 4.04 18.49
N GLU A 43 -2.44 3.03 18.36
CA GLU A 43 -1.45 2.69 19.38
C GLU A 43 -0.15 3.50 19.16
N LEU A 44 0.32 3.59 17.91
CA LEU A 44 1.58 4.26 17.56
C LEU A 44 1.53 5.79 17.76
N GLN A 45 0.36 6.43 17.71
CA GLN A 45 0.23 7.86 18.02
C GLN A 45 0.72 8.22 19.44
N LEU A 46 0.69 7.26 20.38
CA LEU A 46 1.24 7.43 21.72
C LEU A 46 2.78 7.47 21.70
N GLN A 47 3.40 6.84 20.70
CA GLN A 47 4.85 6.84 20.49
C GLN A 47 5.31 8.12 19.80
N HIS A 48 4.57 8.61 18.80
CA HIS A 48 4.86 9.87 18.12
C HIS A 48 3.60 10.48 17.46
N LYS A 49 3.36 11.78 17.67
CA LYS A 49 2.12 12.47 17.22
C LYS A 49 1.87 12.43 15.71
N ILE A 50 2.91 12.25 14.89
CA ILE A 50 2.75 12.20 13.42
C ILE A 50 1.77 11.10 12.96
N TYR A 51 1.69 9.99 13.68
CA TYR A 51 0.83 8.86 13.33
C TYR A 51 -0.67 9.20 13.43
N GLU A 52 -1.04 10.21 14.22
CA GLU A 52 -2.42 10.71 14.30
C GLU A 52 -2.93 11.17 12.92
N LYS A 53 -2.06 11.77 12.10
CA LYS A 53 -2.41 12.24 10.76
C LYS A 53 -2.80 11.11 9.81
N GLY A 54 -2.38 9.86 10.08
CA GLY A 54 -2.66 8.71 9.22
C GLY A 54 -4.03 8.07 9.49
N LYS A 55 -4.71 8.47 10.56
CA LYS A 55 -6.00 7.90 10.96
C LYS A 55 -7.12 8.21 9.95
N MET A 56 -7.28 9.48 9.58
CA MET A 56 -8.32 9.84 8.60
C MET A 56 -8.07 9.21 7.22
N PRO A 57 -6.84 9.24 6.64
CA PRO A 57 -6.56 8.52 5.41
C PRO A 57 -6.88 7.02 5.47
N SER A 58 -6.55 6.33 6.57
CA SER A 58 -6.85 4.89 6.71
C SER A 58 -8.35 4.59 6.81
N ILE A 59 -9.14 5.44 7.48
CA ILE A 59 -10.61 5.32 7.48
C ILE A 59 -11.17 5.51 6.06
N ILE A 60 -10.73 6.57 5.36
CA ILE A 60 -11.19 6.86 4.00
C ILE A 60 -10.87 5.68 3.07
N LEU A 61 -9.64 5.17 3.12
CA LEU A 61 -9.23 4.01 2.31
C LEU A 61 -10.01 2.75 2.66
N THR A 62 -10.32 2.53 3.95
CA THR A 62 -11.18 1.42 4.36
C THR A 62 -12.52 1.52 3.64
N ILE A 63 -13.21 2.66 3.72
CA ILE A 63 -14.52 2.84 3.09
C ILE A 63 -14.44 2.69 1.56
N LEU A 64 -13.44 3.30 0.93
CA LEU A 64 -13.29 3.29 -0.54
C LEU A 64 -13.00 1.89 -1.12
N THR A 65 -12.44 0.98 -0.32
CA THR A 65 -12.05 -0.38 -0.75
C THR A 65 -13.00 -1.47 -0.27
N VAL A 66 -14.09 -1.13 0.45
CA VAL A 66 -15.13 -2.11 0.82
C VAL A 66 -15.80 -2.72 -0.41
N LYS A 67 -15.91 -1.95 -1.51
CA LYS A 67 -16.48 -2.45 -2.78
C LYS A 67 -15.67 -3.60 -3.39
N ASP A 68 -14.40 -3.75 -3.01
CA ASP A 68 -13.49 -4.76 -3.58
C ASP A 68 -13.78 -6.18 -3.04
N VAL A 69 -14.75 -6.34 -2.13
CA VAL A 69 -15.14 -7.64 -1.57
C VAL A 69 -15.84 -8.54 -2.59
N ILE A 70 -16.62 -7.94 -3.50
CA ILE A 70 -17.40 -8.66 -4.49
C ILE A 70 -16.87 -8.29 -5.88
N HIS A 71 -16.21 -9.25 -6.52
CA HIS A 71 -15.84 -9.14 -7.92
C HIS A 71 -17.02 -9.59 -8.79
N VAL A 72 -17.64 -8.61 -9.46
CA VAL A 72 -18.74 -8.87 -10.41
C VAL A 72 -18.21 -9.16 -11.83
N SER A 73 -16.91 -9.04 -12.06
CA SER A 73 -16.30 -9.15 -13.39
C SER A 73 -15.69 -10.51 -13.68
N ASN A 74 -15.98 -11.07 -14.85
CA ASN A 74 -15.32 -12.22 -15.48
C ASN A 74 -13.92 -11.88 -16.03
N ASP A 75 -13.18 -10.95 -15.41
CA ASP A 75 -11.85 -10.53 -15.87
C ASP A 75 -10.80 -11.58 -15.50
N ASN A 76 -10.87 -12.73 -16.18
CA ASN A 76 -9.84 -13.73 -16.13
C ASN A 76 -8.72 -13.32 -17.07
N LEU A 77 -7.55 -12.97 -16.52
CA LEU A 77 -6.32 -12.73 -17.29
C LEU A 77 -5.96 -13.90 -18.22
N LEU A 78 -6.41 -15.12 -17.86
CA LEU A 78 -6.27 -16.36 -18.64
C LEU A 78 -7.31 -16.52 -19.75
N SER A 79 -8.42 -15.76 -19.71
CA SER A 79 -9.48 -15.82 -20.72
C SER A 79 -9.19 -14.96 -21.96
N GLY A 80 -8.13 -14.15 -21.91
CA GLY A 80 -7.70 -13.28 -23.02
C GLY A 80 -8.63 -12.09 -23.30
N GLN A 81 -9.76 -11.97 -22.61
CA GLN A 81 -10.65 -10.82 -22.71
C GLN A 81 -10.19 -9.74 -21.71
N PHE A 82 -9.74 -8.61 -22.25
CA PHE A 82 -9.42 -7.42 -21.47
C PHE A 82 -10.53 -6.41 -21.71
N VAL A 83 -11.40 -6.23 -20.71
CA VAL A 83 -12.36 -5.13 -20.72
C VAL A 83 -11.67 -3.91 -20.13
N PRO A 84 -11.36 -2.86 -20.91
CA PRO A 84 -10.73 -1.67 -20.37
C PRO A 84 -11.65 -1.05 -19.32
N PRO A 85 -11.12 -0.69 -18.13
CA PRO A 85 -11.93 -0.06 -17.10
C PRO A 85 -12.49 1.28 -17.61
N ASN A 86 -13.71 1.62 -17.18
CA ASN A 86 -14.28 2.92 -17.51
C ASN A 86 -13.48 4.05 -16.83
N PHE A 87 -13.59 5.26 -17.37
CA PHE A 87 -12.87 6.43 -16.87
C PHE A 87 -13.09 6.68 -15.36
N TRP A 88 -14.31 6.46 -14.88
CA TRP A 88 -14.65 6.67 -13.46
C TRP A 88 -13.91 5.71 -12.53
N VAL A 89 -13.78 4.44 -12.91
CA VAL A 89 -13.01 3.44 -12.15
C VAL A 89 -11.54 3.82 -12.13
N MET A 90 -10.98 4.28 -13.25
CA MET A 90 -9.57 4.74 -13.35
C MET A 90 -9.30 6.00 -12.52
N ALA A 91 -10.24 6.95 -12.51
CA ALA A 91 -10.13 8.16 -11.71
C ALA A 91 -10.19 7.82 -10.21
N LEU A 92 -11.12 6.95 -9.82
CA LEU A 92 -11.26 6.50 -8.44
C LEU A 92 -10.02 5.71 -7.96
N SER A 93 -9.45 4.83 -8.79
CA SER A 93 -8.21 4.13 -8.44
C SER A 93 -7.05 5.10 -8.23
N SER A 94 -6.94 6.14 -9.06
CA SER A 94 -5.91 7.18 -8.89
C SER A 94 -6.05 7.93 -7.57
N VAL A 95 -7.29 8.26 -7.18
CA VAL A 95 -7.57 8.90 -5.87
C VAL A 95 -7.17 7.99 -4.72
N ILE A 96 -7.54 6.70 -4.79
CA ILE A 96 -7.14 5.69 -3.79
C ILE A 96 -5.61 5.62 -3.68
N SER A 97 -4.90 5.55 -4.81
CA SER A 97 -3.43 5.52 -4.84
C SER A 97 -2.82 6.77 -4.20
N ILE A 98 -3.34 7.97 -4.47
CA ILE A 98 -2.83 9.22 -3.87
C ILE A 98 -3.00 9.21 -2.35
N ILE A 99 -4.16 8.79 -1.85
CA ILE A 99 -4.41 8.71 -0.41
C ILE A 99 -3.50 7.64 0.23
N ASN A 100 -3.29 6.51 -0.45
CA ASN A 100 -2.38 5.45 0.00
C ASN A 100 -0.93 5.94 0.07
N ILE A 101 -0.46 6.69 -0.93
CA ILE A 101 0.86 7.36 -0.92
C ILE A 101 1.02 8.23 0.32
N TYR A 102 0.02 9.07 0.60
CA TYR A 102 0.07 9.93 1.79
C TYR A 102 0.04 9.14 3.11
N LEU A 103 -0.72 8.04 3.18
CA LEU A 103 -0.76 7.18 4.35
C LEU A 103 0.60 6.52 4.62
N ILE A 104 1.22 5.92 3.59
CA ILE A 104 2.54 5.30 3.70
C ILE A 104 3.61 6.35 4.05
N TYR A 105 3.51 7.57 3.49
CA TYR A 105 4.37 8.69 3.89
C TYR A 105 4.35 8.94 5.39
N ILE A 106 3.16 9.04 5.98
CA ILE A 106 3.00 9.31 7.41
C ILE A 106 3.65 8.19 8.24
N ILE A 107 3.42 6.94 7.87
CA ILE A 107 3.97 5.79 8.60
C ILE A 107 5.51 5.77 8.51
N CYS A 108 6.06 5.90 7.30
CA CYS A 108 7.51 5.93 7.08
C CYS A 108 8.16 7.14 7.77
N LYS A 109 7.50 8.30 7.78
CA LYS A 109 7.97 9.49 8.49
C LYS A 109 7.98 9.30 9.99
N GLY A 110 6.98 8.62 10.56
CA GLY A 110 6.97 8.26 11.98
C GLY A 110 8.13 7.37 12.36
N ILE A 111 8.40 6.33 11.56
CA ILE A 111 9.56 5.46 11.75
C ILE A 111 10.86 6.28 11.65
N TYR A 112 10.99 7.13 10.64
CA TYR A 112 12.16 7.99 10.44
C TYR A 112 12.44 8.89 11.65
N LEU A 113 11.43 9.58 12.17
CA LEU A 113 11.57 10.49 13.31
C LEU A 113 11.96 9.74 14.58
N LEU A 114 11.32 8.60 14.86
CA LEU A 114 11.68 7.76 16.00
C LEU A 114 13.11 7.20 15.90
N CYS A 115 13.55 6.83 14.70
CA CYS A 115 14.94 6.40 14.50
C CYS A 115 15.93 7.55 14.67
N LEU A 116 15.57 8.77 14.27
CA LEU A 116 16.38 9.97 14.47
C LEU A 116 16.56 10.26 15.96
N GLU A 117 15.47 10.21 16.73
CA GLU A 117 15.47 10.42 18.19
C GLU A 117 16.28 9.34 18.94
N ARG A 118 16.26 8.10 18.44
CA ARG A 118 16.94 6.95 19.06
C ARG A 118 18.35 6.68 18.52
N GLY A 119 18.86 7.50 17.61
CA GLY A 119 20.18 7.31 17.00
C GLY A 119 20.31 6.07 16.10
N LEU A 120 19.19 5.48 15.64
CA LEU A 120 19.17 4.27 14.81
C LEU A 120 19.40 4.61 13.33
N GLN A 121 20.64 4.98 12.97
CA GLN A 121 20.96 5.51 11.64
C GLN A 121 20.61 4.57 10.48
N GLU A 122 20.88 3.26 10.62
CA GLU A 122 20.60 2.29 9.56
C GLU A 122 19.11 2.17 9.24
N LEU A 123 18.25 2.09 10.27
CA LEU A 123 16.79 2.00 10.07
C LEU A 123 16.22 3.34 9.57
N LYS A 124 16.77 4.47 10.03
CA LYS A 124 16.41 5.82 9.56
C LYS A 124 16.61 5.97 8.05
N GLU A 125 17.80 5.62 7.53
CA GLU A 125 18.07 5.70 6.09
C GLU A 125 17.26 4.65 5.32
N SER A 126 17.06 3.46 5.88
CA SER A 126 16.18 2.44 5.28
C SER A 126 14.74 2.94 5.10
N ALA A 127 14.18 3.62 6.11
CA ALA A 127 12.83 4.18 6.04
C ALA A 127 12.72 5.26 4.96
N LYS A 128 13.72 6.16 4.88
CA LYS A 128 13.79 7.21 3.86
C LYS A 128 13.87 6.63 2.44
N ASN A 129 14.80 5.71 2.21
CA ASN A 129 15.05 5.16 0.88
C ASN A 129 13.88 4.32 0.36
N ARG A 130 13.29 3.49 1.22
CA ARG A 130 12.12 2.67 0.84
C ARG A 130 10.89 3.54 0.57
N TRP A 131 10.68 4.59 1.36
CA TRP A 131 9.64 5.59 1.09
C TRP A 131 9.82 6.25 -0.28
N ILE A 132 11.03 6.72 -0.61
CA ILE A 132 11.31 7.35 -1.91
C ILE A 132 11.07 6.37 -3.05
N ALA A 133 11.54 5.13 -2.93
CA ALA A 133 11.28 4.09 -3.93
C ALA A 133 9.77 3.86 -4.13
N PHE A 134 9.02 3.73 -3.04
CA PHE A 134 7.56 3.58 -3.08
C PHE A 134 6.87 4.78 -3.74
N LEU A 135 7.26 6.00 -3.40
CA LEU A 135 6.71 7.22 -3.99
C LEU A 135 6.95 7.27 -5.51
N VAL A 136 8.18 7.03 -5.95
CA VAL A 136 8.55 7.09 -7.37
C VAL A 136 7.76 6.05 -8.16
N VAL A 137 7.74 4.79 -7.70
CA VAL A 137 7.01 3.71 -8.39
C VAL A 137 5.50 3.97 -8.38
N SER A 138 4.94 4.48 -7.27
CA SER A 138 3.51 4.81 -7.20
C SER A 138 3.12 5.95 -8.14
N ILE A 139 3.96 6.99 -8.25
CA ILE A 139 3.73 8.09 -9.20
C ILE A 139 3.76 7.56 -10.63
N ILE A 140 4.78 6.77 -10.99
CA ILE A 140 4.86 6.16 -12.32
C ILE A 140 3.60 5.32 -12.60
N SER A 141 3.12 4.57 -11.61
CA SER A 141 1.89 3.76 -11.72
C SER A 141 0.66 4.61 -12.00
N ILE A 142 0.48 5.74 -11.31
CA ILE A 142 -0.66 6.64 -11.53
C ILE A 142 -0.63 7.23 -12.94
N PHE A 143 0.53 7.71 -13.39
CA PHE A 143 0.67 8.23 -14.76
C PHE A 143 0.46 7.16 -15.82
N TYR A 144 0.80 5.91 -15.51
CA TYR A 144 0.70 4.80 -16.44
C TYR A 144 -0.75 4.43 -16.81
N ILE A 145 -1.67 4.48 -15.84
CA ILE A 145 -3.08 4.09 -15.99
C ILE A 145 -3.75 4.71 -17.25
N PRO A 146 -3.74 6.04 -17.48
CA PRO A 146 -4.35 6.63 -18.67
C PRO A 146 -3.66 6.24 -19.99
N PHE A 147 -2.34 6.01 -19.99
CA PHE A 147 -1.63 5.57 -21.20
C PHE A 147 -1.95 4.13 -21.56
N SER A 148 -2.27 3.27 -20.59
CA SER A 148 -2.62 1.86 -20.83
C SER A 148 -3.74 1.66 -21.86
N LEU A 149 -4.65 2.64 -21.99
CA LEU A 149 -5.74 2.62 -22.97
C LEU A 149 -5.28 2.75 -24.43
N ASN A 150 -4.10 3.32 -24.67
CA ASN A 150 -3.59 3.65 -26.00
C ASN A 150 -2.37 2.82 -26.41
N ILE A 151 -1.97 1.85 -25.59
CA ILE A 151 -0.73 1.11 -25.73
C ILE A 151 -0.94 -0.17 -26.57
N SER A 152 -0.03 -0.41 -27.53
CA SER A 152 -0.06 -1.61 -28.39
C SER A 152 0.31 -2.89 -27.62
N LEU A 153 -0.09 -4.05 -28.16
CA LEU A 153 0.13 -5.37 -27.54
C LEU A 153 1.61 -5.64 -27.17
N GLN A 154 2.56 -5.05 -27.89
CA GLN A 154 4.01 -5.22 -27.71
C GLN A 154 4.53 -4.63 -26.38
N PHE A 155 3.86 -3.62 -25.83
CA PHE A 155 4.23 -2.98 -24.56
C PHE A 155 3.60 -3.68 -23.34
N ARG A 156 2.75 -4.69 -23.56
CA ARG A 156 2.11 -5.45 -22.46
C ARG A 156 3.13 -6.24 -21.62
N SER A 157 4.23 -6.70 -22.21
CA SER A 157 5.31 -7.38 -21.48
C SER A 157 6.03 -6.44 -20.50
N ALA A 158 6.21 -5.18 -20.87
CA ALA A 158 6.77 -4.16 -19.98
C ALA A 158 5.88 -3.90 -18.76
N MET A 159 4.55 -3.99 -18.91
CA MET A 159 3.60 -3.87 -17.78
C MET A 159 3.81 -4.94 -16.73
N ILE A 160 4.04 -6.18 -17.16
CA ILE A 160 4.24 -7.31 -16.25
C ILE A 160 5.51 -7.08 -15.43
N ILE A 161 6.60 -6.68 -16.09
CA ILE A 161 7.87 -6.35 -15.41
C ILE A 161 7.67 -5.22 -14.39
N PHE A 162 6.96 -4.16 -14.78
CA PHE A 162 6.68 -3.04 -13.89
C PHE A 162 5.80 -3.44 -12.70
N ALA A 163 4.80 -4.30 -12.90
CA ALA A 163 3.97 -4.83 -11.82
C ALA A 163 4.82 -5.62 -10.80
N PHE A 164 5.78 -6.44 -11.25
CA PHE A 164 6.74 -7.11 -10.36
C PHE A 164 7.58 -6.11 -9.56
N ILE A 165 8.06 -5.03 -10.19
CA ILE A 165 8.79 -3.96 -9.49
C ILE A 165 7.90 -3.34 -8.40
N ASN A 166 6.64 -3.06 -8.70
CA ASN A 166 5.71 -2.50 -7.72
C ASN A 166 5.54 -3.41 -6.50
N VAL A 167 5.28 -4.71 -6.72
CA VAL A 167 5.16 -5.71 -5.65
C VAL A 167 6.45 -5.78 -4.81
N ILE A 168 7.63 -5.77 -5.43
CA ILE A 168 8.91 -5.78 -4.70
C ILE A 168 9.04 -4.56 -3.79
N VAL A 169 8.68 -3.38 -4.29
CA VAL A 169 8.76 -2.13 -3.51
C VAL A 169 7.75 -2.13 -2.36
N GLU A 170 6.52 -2.59 -2.58
CA GLU A 170 5.51 -2.74 -1.52
C GLU A 170 5.95 -3.76 -0.45
N LEU A 171 6.50 -4.90 -0.86
CA LEU A 171 7.09 -5.87 0.07
C LEU A 171 8.25 -5.26 0.85
N SER A 172 9.06 -4.40 0.22
CA SER A 172 10.12 -3.68 0.93
C SER A 172 9.56 -2.79 2.05
N ILE A 173 8.41 -2.14 1.85
CA ILE A 173 7.72 -1.38 2.89
C ILE A 173 7.22 -2.32 4.00
N ALA A 174 6.61 -3.46 3.66
CA ALA A 174 6.21 -4.45 4.64
C ALA A 174 7.40 -4.90 5.52
N PHE A 175 8.53 -5.24 4.89
CA PHE A 175 9.75 -5.63 5.62
C PHE A 175 10.30 -4.51 6.52
N LEU A 176 10.12 -3.24 6.16
CA LEU A 176 10.49 -2.11 7.03
C LEU A 176 9.64 -2.12 8.31
N PHE A 177 8.35 -2.37 8.20
CA PHE A 177 7.44 -2.46 9.36
C PHE A 177 7.80 -3.67 10.23
N ARG A 178 8.15 -4.81 9.62
CA ARG A 178 8.65 -5.98 10.35
C ARG A 178 9.95 -5.69 11.11
N LYS A 179 10.91 -4.99 10.49
CA LYS A 179 12.17 -4.58 11.17
C LYS A 179 11.90 -3.61 12.32
N SER A 180 10.94 -2.70 12.15
CA SER A 180 10.51 -1.74 13.18
C SER A 180 9.91 -2.42 14.42
N THR A 181 9.28 -3.59 14.25
CA THR A 181 8.78 -4.42 15.37
C THR A 181 9.88 -4.80 16.35
N ILE A 182 11.11 -5.02 15.86
CA ILE A 182 12.25 -5.46 16.67
C ILE A 182 12.96 -4.25 17.29
N LEU A 183 13.19 -3.21 16.49
CA LEU A 183 14.05 -2.06 16.84
C LEU A 183 13.31 -0.91 17.55
N LEU A 184 12.00 -0.78 17.36
CA LEU A 184 11.19 0.32 17.92
C LEU A 184 10.16 -0.16 18.95
N LYS A 185 10.37 -1.35 19.55
CA LYS A 185 9.43 -2.00 20.50
C LYS A 185 9.28 -1.27 21.84
N SER A 186 10.28 -0.48 22.23
CA SER A 186 10.34 0.31 23.46
C SER A 186 9.53 1.59 23.37
#